data_AF-A0A9W9LX38-F1
#
_entry.id   AF-A0A9W9LX38-F1
#
_cell.length_a   1.000
_cell.length_b   1.000
_cell.length_c   1.000
_cell.angle_alpha   90.00
_cell.angle_beta   90.00
_cell.angle_gamma   90.00
#
_symmetry.space_group_name_H-M   'P 1'
#
loop_
_entity.id
_entity.type
_entity.pdbx_description
1 polymer ?
#
loop_
_entity_poly.entity_id
_entity_poly.type
_entity_poly.pdbx_seq_one_letter_code
_entity_poly.pdbx_strand_id
1 'polypeptide(L)'
;MYLSQNRKAFGTNYGLTAKVPKDSFRLVTGKPKEHVADNGSGTLIHREFCDNCGSFILEYGETAKERFRYICVGSLDDPEALPPRGEFFCKARASWMPEIGNVFHKEEIHE
;
A
#
# COMPACT_ATOMS: atom_id res chain seq x y z
N MET A 1 -5.94 -3.55 -0.52
CA MET A 1 -6.51 -2.49 -1.40
C MET A 1 -6.58 -2.99 -2.83
N TYR A 2 -7.75 -2.97 -3.48
CA TYR A 2 -7.98 -3.66 -4.77
C TYR A 2 -7.91 -2.80 -6.04
N LEU A 3 -7.48 -1.53 -5.97
CA LEU A 3 -7.40 -0.65 -7.14
C LEU A 3 -6.58 -1.25 -8.29
N SER A 4 -7.04 -1.06 -9.52
CA SER A 4 -6.41 -1.60 -10.74
C SER A 4 -4.94 -1.19 -10.90
N GLN A 5 -4.58 0.02 -10.49
CA GLN A 5 -3.22 0.53 -10.56
C GLN A 5 -2.32 -0.03 -9.45
N ASN A 6 -2.89 -0.39 -8.29
CA ASN A 6 -2.18 -1.14 -7.27
C ASN A 6 -1.84 -2.54 -7.79
N ARG A 7 -2.69 -3.16 -8.62
CA ARG A 7 -2.36 -4.46 -9.20
C ARG A 7 -1.09 -4.44 -10.04
N LYS A 8 -0.93 -3.40 -10.87
CA LYS A 8 0.29 -3.21 -11.67
C LYS A 8 1.51 -2.91 -10.81
N ALA A 9 1.36 -2.05 -9.80
CA ALA A 9 2.46 -1.70 -8.91
C ALA A 9 2.94 -2.90 -8.09
N PHE A 10 2.03 -3.60 -7.41
CA PHE A 10 2.36 -4.71 -6.52
C PHE A 10 2.55 -6.05 -7.24
N GLY A 11 2.22 -6.14 -8.54
CA GLY A 11 2.30 -7.38 -9.31
C GLY A 11 1.33 -8.48 -8.86
N THR A 12 0.27 -8.13 -8.13
CA THR A 12 -0.72 -9.07 -7.56
C THR A 12 -2.13 -8.45 -7.57
N ASN A 13 -3.13 -9.14 -7.02
CA ASN A 13 -4.53 -8.72 -7.09
C ASN A 13 -4.88 -7.54 -6.17
N TYR A 14 -4.01 -7.22 -5.21
CA TYR A 14 -4.19 -6.13 -4.26
C TYR A 14 -2.86 -5.68 -3.65
N GLY A 15 -2.77 -4.42 -3.22
CA GLY A 15 -1.71 -3.98 -2.33
C GLY A 15 -2.08 -4.29 -0.87
N LEU A 16 -1.21 -4.96 -0.13
CA LEU A 16 -1.32 -5.12 1.32
C LEU A 16 -0.37 -4.15 2.00
N THR A 17 -0.94 -3.13 2.65
CA THR A 17 -0.16 -2.08 3.30
C THR A 17 -0.65 -1.79 4.71
N ALA A 18 0.27 -1.39 5.58
CA ALA A 18 -0.01 -0.95 6.94
C ALA A 18 0.23 0.55 7.06
N LYS A 19 -0.80 1.30 7.44
CA LYS A 19 -0.72 2.75 7.65
C LYS A 19 -0.10 3.04 9.02
N VAL A 20 0.98 3.81 9.04
CA VAL A 20 1.67 4.26 10.27
C VAL A 20 1.89 5.77 10.24
N PRO A 21 1.97 6.46 11.40
CA PRO A 21 2.46 7.83 11.47
C PRO A 21 3.87 7.95 10.86
N LYS A 22 4.14 9.02 10.12
CA LYS A 22 5.45 9.26 9.48
C LYS A 22 6.60 9.11 10.48
N ASP A 23 6.45 9.70 11.66
CA ASP A 23 7.49 9.76 12.69
C ASP A 23 7.69 8.42 13.43
N SER A 24 6.81 7.44 13.22
CA SER A 24 6.97 6.08 13.77
C SER A 24 7.78 5.16 12.85
N PHE A 25 8.05 5.58 11.61
CA PHE A 25 8.87 4.85 10.66
C PHE A 25 10.28 5.46 10.61
N ARG A 26 11.30 4.60 10.64
CA ARG A 26 12.68 5.01 10.42
C ARG A 26 13.39 3.99 9.54
N LEU A 27 13.91 4.46 8.41
CA LEU A 27 14.82 3.68 7.60
C LEU A 27 16.18 3.59 8.33
N VAL A 28 16.58 2.38 8.71
CA VAL A 28 17.82 2.16 9.46
C VAL A 28 19.04 2.07 8.53
N THR A 29 18.87 1.41 7.38
CA THR A 29 19.94 1.15 6.41
C THR A 29 19.42 1.18 4.98
N GLY A 30 20.34 1.40 4.03
CA GLY A 30 20.03 1.42 2.60
C GLY A 30 19.49 2.77 2.12
N LYS A 31 19.29 2.88 0.81
CA LYS A 31 18.69 4.04 0.16
C LYS A 31 17.69 3.57 -0.89
N PRO A 32 16.38 3.61 -0.60
CA PRO A 32 15.36 3.28 -1.58
C PRO A 32 15.44 4.17 -2.81
N LYS A 33 15.05 3.61 -3.96
CA LYS A 33 14.65 4.42 -5.11
C LYS A 33 13.20 4.85 -4.93
N GLU A 34 12.87 6.01 -5.49
CA GLU A 34 11.51 6.54 -5.47
C GLU A 34 10.96 6.66 -6.90
N HIS A 35 9.69 6.30 -7.05
CA HIS A 35 8.90 6.61 -8.22
C HIS A 35 7.66 7.41 -7.82
N VAL A 36 7.47 8.56 -8.45
CA VAL A 36 6.34 9.46 -8.22
C VAL A 36 5.48 9.55 -9.48
N ALA A 37 4.20 9.22 -9.35
CA ALA A 37 3.27 9.29 -10.48
C ALA A 37 1.83 9.54 -10.01
N ASP A 38 1.04 10.19 -10.86
CA ASP A 38 -0.42 10.20 -10.70
C ASP A 38 -0.97 8.81 -11.03
N ASN A 39 -1.77 8.26 -10.14
CA ASN A 39 -2.41 6.96 -10.34
C ASN A 39 -3.79 7.05 -11.00
N GLY A 40 -4.17 8.22 -11.51
CA GLY A 40 -5.47 8.51 -12.12
C GLY A 40 -6.48 9.11 -11.15
N SER A 41 -6.11 9.34 -9.89
CA SER A 41 -6.93 10.05 -8.91
C SER A 41 -6.68 11.56 -8.88
N GLY A 42 -5.77 12.08 -9.71
CA GLY A 42 -5.35 13.49 -9.67
C GLY A 42 -4.45 13.82 -8.48
N THR A 43 -3.99 12.81 -7.74
CA THR A 43 -3.05 12.95 -6.62
C THR A 43 -1.80 12.14 -6.92
N LEU A 44 -0.62 12.76 -6.74
CA LEU A 44 0.64 12.06 -6.90
C LEU A 44 0.80 11.01 -5.79
N ILE A 45 1.21 9.81 -6.19
CA ILE A 45 1.59 8.73 -5.30
C ILE A 45 3.10 8.55 -5.36
N HIS A 46 3.72 8.56 -4.19
CA HIS A 46 5.11 8.21 -3.97
C HIS A 46 5.20 6.73 -3.66
N ARG A 47 6.13 6.04 -4.33
CA ARG A 47 6.48 4.66 -4.02
C ARG A 47 7.97 4.53 -3.84
N GLU A 48 8.37 4.01 -2.69
CA GLU A 48 9.76 3.74 -2.35
C GLU A 48 10.01 2.23 -2.40
N PHE A 49 11.05 1.82 -3.10
CA PHE A 49 11.41 0.41 -3.31
C PHE A 49 12.91 0.19 -3.23
N CYS A 50 13.32 -1.04 -2.92
CA CYS A 50 14.72 -1.43 -2.87
C CYS A 50 15.36 -1.29 -4.26
N ASP A 51 16.47 -0.55 -4.36
CA ASP A 51 17.19 -0.36 -5.61
C ASP A 51 17.72 -1.69 -6.21
N ASN A 52 18.07 -2.64 -5.35
CA ASN A 52 18.69 -3.88 -5.78
C ASN A 52 17.68 -4.96 -6.23
N CYS A 53 16.62 -5.19 -5.45
CA CYS A 53 15.65 -6.26 -5.71
C CYS A 53 14.29 -5.77 -6.22
N GLY A 54 14.03 -4.46 -6.22
CA GLY A 54 12.76 -3.89 -6.66
C GLY A 54 11.59 -4.07 -5.69
N SER A 55 11.79 -4.70 -4.53
CA SER A 55 10.73 -4.89 -3.53
C SER A 55 10.21 -3.54 -3.02
N PHE A 56 8.89 -3.36 -3.02
CA PHE A 56 8.26 -2.18 -2.45
C PHE A 56 8.45 -2.13 -0.93
N ILE A 57 8.70 -0.94 -0.41
CA ILE A 57 8.90 -0.68 1.02
C ILE A 57 7.78 0.25 1.51
N LEU A 58 7.61 1.42 0.88
CA LEU A 58 6.60 2.41 1.26
C LEU A 58 5.76 2.85 0.06
N GLU A 59 4.50 3.18 0.34
CA GLU A 59 3.62 3.95 -0.54
C GLU A 59 3.01 5.11 0.26
N TYR A 60 2.80 6.28 -0.35
CA TYR A 60 2.04 7.37 0.24
C TYR A 60 1.61 8.39 -0.81
N GLY A 61 0.42 8.98 -0.63
CA GLY A 61 -0.02 10.09 -1.47
C GLY A 61 0.60 11.42 -1.03
N GLU A 62 0.79 12.33 -1.99
CA GLU A 62 1.31 13.69 -1.80
C GLU A 62 0.62 14.41 -0.63
N THR A 63 -0.70 14.31 -0.53
CA THR A 63 -1.51 14.97 0.52
C THR A 63 -1.32 14.38 1.92
N ALA A 64 -0.78 13.16 2.01
CA ALA A 64 -0.52 12.44 3.25
C ALA A 64 0.98 12.39 3.61
N LYS A 65 1.86 12.86 2.73
CA LYS A 65 3.33 12.68 2.84
C LYS A 65 3.95 13.24 4.11
N GLU A 66 3.32 14.24 4.73
CA GLU A 66 3.81 14.82 5.99
C GLU A 66 3.29 14.12 7.24
N ARG A 67 2.29 13.24 7.12
CA ARG A 67 1.60 12.64 8.28
C ARG A 67 1.73 11.14 8.37
N PHE A 68 1.73 10.45 7.23
CA PHE A 68 1.62 8.99 7.20
C PHE A 68 2.59 8.33 6.21
N ARG A 69 2.90 7.07 6.48
CA ARG A 69 3.51 6.12 5.55
C ARG A 69 2.65 4.86 5.48
N TYR A 70 2.58 4.25 4.30
CA TYR A 70 1.96 2.94 4.13
C TYR A 70 3.08 1.94 3.86
N ILE A 71 3.40 1.12 4.86
CA ILE A 71 4.43 0.09 4.76
C ILE A 71 3.86 -1.07 3.94
N CYS A 72 4.60 -1.56 2.95
CA CYS A 72 4.24 -2.75 2.20
C CYS A 72 4.49 -3.97 3.08
N VAL A 73 3.43 -4.62 3.58
CA VAL A 73 3.54 -5.64 4.66
C VAL A 73 4.43 -6.82 4.24
N GLY A 74 4.41 -7.19 2.96
CA GLY A 74 5.26 -8.25 2.43
C GLY A 74 6.76 -7.95 2.43
N SER A 75 7.19 -6.73 2.77
CA SER A 75 8.61 -6.37 2.92
C SER A 75 9.12 -6.51 4.36
N LEU A 76 8.29 -6.94 5.30
CA LEU A 76 8.66 -7.15 6.70
C LEU A 76 9.24 -8.55 6.88
N ASP A 77 10.16 -8.70 7.84
CA ASP A 77 10.69 -10.01 8.24
C ASP A 77 9.59 -10.90 8.85
N ASP A 78 8.62 -10.28 9.53
CA ASP A 78 7.40 -10.92 10.03
C ASP A 78 6.15 -10.21 9.47
N PRO A 79 5.62 -10.67 8.32
CA PRO A 79 4.40 -10.12 7.74
C PRO A 79 3.14 -10.37 8.57
N GLU A 80 3.12 -11.41 9.40
CA GLU A 80 1.96 -11.77 10.23
C GLU A 80 1.77 -10.82 11.41
N ALA A 81 2.78 -10.03 11.76
CA ALA A 81 2.70 -9.00 12.80
C ALA A 81 1.67 -7.90 12.51
N LEU A 82 1.29 -7.71 11.23
CA LEU A 82 0.36 -6.67 10.78
C LEU A 82 -0.76 -7.26 9.91
N PRO A 83 -1.68 -8.06 10.50
CA PRO A 83 -2.79 -8.62 9.75
C PRO A 83 -3.72 -7.49 9.24
N PRO A 84 -4.38 -7.70 8.09
CA PRO A 84 -5.31 -6.72 7.55
C PRO A 84 -6.45 -6.47 8.53
N ARG A 85 -6.78 -5.19 8.73
CA ARG A 85 -7.96 -4.78 9.52
C ARG A 85 -9.13 -4.33 8.67
N GLY A 86 -8.90 -4.18 7.37
CA GLY A 86 -9.94 -3.80 6.43
C GLY A 86 -9.49 -3.86 4.98
N GLU A 87 -10.49 -3.96 4.13
CA GLU A 87 -10.39 -3.93 2.69
C GLU A 87 -10.92 -2.59 2.17
N PHE A 88 -10.23 -2.05 1.16
CA PHE A 88 -10.62 -0.81 0.50
C PHE A 88 -10.69 -1.05 -1.00
N PHE A 89 -11.61 -0.34 -1.64
CA PHE A 89 -11.91 -0.42 -3.07
C PHE A 89 -12.49 -1.76 -3.49
N CYS A 90 -13.40 -2.32 -2.69
CA CYS A 90 -13.91 -3.68 -2.87
C CYS A 90 -14.63 -3.89 -4.22
N LYS A 91 -15.25 -2.84 -4.81
CA LYS A 91 -15.78 -2.85 -6.19
C LYS A 91 -14.76 -3.28 -7.24
N ALA A 92 -13.46 -3.06 -6.99
CA ALA A 92 -12.37 -3.41 -7.89
C ALA A 92 -11.75 -4.79 -7.59
N ARG A 93 -12.24 -5.52 -6.58
CA ARG A 93 -11.80 -6.88 -6.24
C ARG A 93 -11.99 -7.79 -7.46
N ALA A 94 -11.01 -8.66 -7.71
CA ALA A 94 -11.15 -9.67 -8.75
C ALA A 94 -12.33 -10.59 -8.40
N SER A 95 -13.19 -10.90 -9.38
CA SER A 95 -14.44 -11.63 -9.16
C SER A 95 -14.27 -13.03 -8.56
N TRP A 96 -13.10 -13.64 -8.75
CA TRP A 96 -12.76 -14.96 -8.23
C TRP A 96 -12.15 -14.93 -6.81
N MET A 97 -11.81 -13.74 -6.29
CA MET A 97 -11.22 -13.61 -4.96
C MET A 97 -12.30 -13.59 -3.88
N PRO A 98 -12.15 -14.37 -2.80
CA PRO A 98 -13.02 -14.26 -1.66
C PRO A 98 -12.76 -12.98 -0.86
N GLU A 99 -13.70 -12.66 0.02
CA GLU A 99 -13.54 -11.65 1.06
C GLU A 99 -12.69 -12.18 2.21
N ILE A 100 -11.87 -11.31 2.80
CA ILE A 100 -11.27 -11.58 4.09
C ILE A 100 -12.37 -11.46 5.15
N GLY A 101 -12.59 -12.51 5.94
CA GLY A 101 -13.58 -12.48 7.02
C GLY A 101 -13.15 -11.58 8.20
N ASN A 102 -14.12 -11.08 8.96
CA ASN A 102 -13.93 -10.32 10.22
C ASN A 102 -13.12 -9.02 10.08
N VAL A 103 -13.12 -8.40 8.90
CA VAL A 103 -12.54 -7.07 8.68
C VAL A 103 -13.60 -6.13 8.13
N PHE A 104 -13.36 -4.82 8.16
CA PHE A 104 -14.29 -3.89 7.51
C PHE A 104 -14.04 -3.87 5.99
N HIS A 105 -15.11 -3.69 5.21
CA HIS A 105 -15.02 -3.61 3.75
C HIS A 105 -15.54 -2.24 3.31
N LYS A 106 -14.69 -1.47 2.62
CA LYS A 106 -15.06 -0.21 1.99
C LYS A 106 -15.05 -0.34 0.48
N GLU A 107 -16.16 0.02 -0.13
CA GLU A 107 -16.30 0.02 -1.58
C GLU A 107 -15.54 1.18 -2.22
N GLU A 108 -15.56 2.36 -1.60
CA GLU A 108 -14.87 3.59 -2.06
C GLU A 108 -14.34 4.43 -0.88
N ILE A 109 -13.48 5.42 -1.12
CA ILE A 109 -12.89 6.27 -0.05
C ILE A 109 -13.91 7.21 0.60
N HIS A 110 -14.96 7.62 -0.13
CA HIS A 110 -15.93 8.63 0.28
C HIS A 110 -17.14 8.06 1.05
N GLU A 111 -17.17 6.76 1.28
CA GLU A 111 -18.18 6.06 2.11
C GLU A 111 -17.64 5.76 3.51
#